data_AF-A0A6P0U727-F1
#
_entry.id   AF-A0A6P0U727-F1
#
_cell.length_a   1.000
_cell.length_b   1.000
_cell.length_c   1.000
_cell.angle_alpha   90.00
_cell.angle_beta   90.00
_cell.angle_gamma   90.00
#
_symmetry.space_group_name_H-M   'P 1'
#
loop_
_entity.id
_entity.type
_entity.pdbx_description
1 polymer ?
#
loop_
_entity_poly.entity_id
_entity_poly.type
_entity_poly.pdbx_seq_one_letter_code
_entity_poly.pdbx_strand_id
1 'polypeptide(L)'
;MFDWPKWLRKIDPDAYNSRAAKPITGQTFITDVNLKKLPAHKYAKLLSLVLTDKIDAASLTVHDIVSIGRYPYLNYFAKLNKADKDLIIEII
;
A
#
# COMPACT_ATOMS: atom_id res chain seq x y z
N MET A 1 17.33 23.11 9.48
CA MET A 1 17.39 21.83 10.22
C MET A 1 16.69 22.05 11.54
N PHE A 2 15.44 21.61 11.65
CA PHE A 2 14.57 21.85 12.82
C PHE A 2 15.05 20.98 14.00
N ASP A 3 15.31 21.59 15.17
CA ASP A 3 15.82 20.88 16.34
C ASP A 3 14.66 20.31 17.17
N TRP A 4 14.60 18.98 17.23
CA TRP A 4 13.48 18.26 17.83
C TRP A 4 13.60 18.20 19.37
N PRO A 5 12.49 18.42 20.12
CA PRO A 5 12.47 18.32 21.58
C PRO A 5 12.97 16.97 22.11
N LYS A 6 13.66 16.97 23.27
CA LYS A 6 14.28 15.76 23.86
C LYS A 6 13.32 14.57 24.05
N TRP A 7 12.03 14.84 24.27
CA TRP A 7 11.01 13.80 24.46
C TRP A 7 10.64 13.07 23.16
N LEU A 8 10.79 13.74 22.02
CA LEU A 8 10.51 13.20 20.68
C LEU A 8 11.63 12.32 20.14
N ARG A 9 12.86 12.50 20.64
CA ARG A 9 14.03 11.68 20.27
C ARG A 9 13.98 10.23 20.78
N LYS A 10 13.03 9.91 21.67
CA LYS A 10 12.77 8.53 22.13
C LYS A 10 11.92 7.72 21.14
N ILE A 11 11.25 8.40 20.22
CA ILE A 11 10.56 7.77 19.10
C ILE A 11 11.65 7.58 18.04
N ASP A 12 11.99 6.32 17.79
CA ASP A 12 13.00 5.91 16.81
C ASP A 12 12.81 6.69 15.49
N PRO A 13 13.79 7.52 15.07
CA PRO A 13 13.72 8.30 13.84
C PRO A 13 13.48 7.45 12.59
N ASP A 14 13.89 6.17 12.63
CA ASP A 14 13.74 5.21 11.54
C ASP A 14 12.42 4.43 11.61
N ALA A 15 11.57 4.66 12.62
CA ALA A 15 10.25 4.03 12.76
C ALA A 15 9.27 4.40 11.63
N TYR A 16 9.63 5.36 10.79
CA TYR A 16 8.89 5.69 9.57
C TYR A 16 8.84 4.51 8.58
N ASN A 17 9.85 3.63 8.60
CA ASN A 17 10.02 2.61 7.58
C ASN A 17 9.74 1.19 8.09
N SER A 18 8.49 0.87 8.47
CA SER A 18 7.93 -0.50 8.25
C SER A 18 6.47 -0.67 8.70
N ARG A 19 5.59 -0.87 7.71
CA ARG A 19 4.14 -1.23 7.76
C ARG A 19 3.12 -0.13 8.13
N ALA A 20 3.51 1.14 7.99
CA ALA A 20 2.71 2.36 8.20
C ALA A 20 2.18 2.51 9.64
N ALA A 21 3.09 2.94 10.53
CA ALA A 21 2.89 3.17 11.97
C ALA A 21 2.47 1.93 12.77
N LYS A 22 3.43 1.28 13.43
CA LYS A 22 3.12 0.30 14.47
C LYS A 22 2.33 1.01 15.59
N PRO A 23 1.24 0.40 16.09
CA PRO A 23 0.53 0.97 17.23
C PRO A 23 1.49 1.09 18.41
N ILE A 24 1.53 2.27 19.02
CA ILE A 24 2.39 2.55 20.19
C ILE A 24 1.97 1.62 21.35
N THR A 25 0.68 1.36 21.49
CA THR A 25 0.09 0.36 22.39
C THR A 25 -1.17 -0.26 21.76
N GLY A 26 -1.58 -1.44 22.23
CA GLY A 26 -2.81 -2.11 21.80
C GLY A 26 -2.65 -3.06 20.61
N GLN A 27 -3.78 -3.41 20.00
CA GLN A 27 -3.86 -4.33 18.86
C GLN A 27 -4.68 -3.71 17.74
N THR A 28 -4.31 -4.01 16.49
CA THR A 28 -4.96 -3.47 15.30
C THR A 28 -5.58 -4.61 14.48
N PHE A 29 -6.81 -4.39 14.04
CA PHE A 29 -7.61 -5.37 13.32
C PHE A 29 -8.18 -4.75 12.05
N ILE A 30 -8.22 -5.52 10.97
CA ILE A 30 -9.02 -5.23 9.78
C ILE A 30 -9.92 -6.43 9.58
N THR A 31 -11.24 -6.18 9.43
CA THR A 31 -12.23 -7.26 9.25
C THR A 31 -12.07 -8.39 10.28
N ASP A 32 -11.92 -8.02 11.55
CA ASP A 32 -11.73 -8.93 12.70
C ASP A 32 -10.45 -9.79 12.67
N VAL A 33 -9.55 -9.54 11.71
CA VAL A 33 -8.25 -10.21 11.62
C VAL A 33 -7.16 -9.29 12.13
N ASN A 34 -6.37 -9.79 13.08
CA ASN A 34 -5.22 -9.07 13.61
C ASN A 34 -4.20 -8.79 12.49
N LEU A 35 -3.83 -7.52 12.32
CA LEU A 35 -2.94 -7.07 11.25
C LEU A 35 -1.58 -7.76 11.25
N LYS A 36 -1.06 -8.15 12.43
CA LYS A 36 0.22 -8.87 12.54
C LYS A 36 0.19 -10.25 11.89
N LYS A 37 -0.99 -10.86 11.80
CA LYS A 37 -1.22 -12.20 11.24
C LYS A 37 -1.67 -12.17 9.78
N LEU A 38 -1.87 -10.98 9.21
CA LEU A 38 -2.44 -10.83 7.88
C LEU A 38 -1.31 -10.78 6.82
N PRO A 39 -1.26 -11.72 5.86
CA PRO A 39 -0.20 -11.73 4.86
C PRO A 39 -0.36 -10.59 3.85
N ALA A 40 0.76 -10.09 3.33
CA ALA A 40 0.80 -8.88 2.49
C ALA A 40 -0.15 -8.93 1.28
N HIS A 41 -0.29 -10.08 0.62
CA HIS A 41 -1.19 -10.24 -0.53
C HIS A 41 -2.68 -10.17 -0.16
N LYS A 42 -3.08 -10.56 1.06
CA LYS A 42 -4.45 -10.35 1.55
C LYS A 42 -4.64 -8.91 1.97
N TYR A 43 -3.61 -8.30 2.56
CA TYR A 43 -3.65 -6.92 3.03
C TYR A 43 -3.87 -5.95 1.86
N ALA A 44 -3.13 -6.14 0.77
CA ALA A 44 -3.23 -5.32 -0.43
C ALA A 44 -4.59 -5.40 -1.16
N LYS A 45 -5.40 -6.44 -0.88
CA LYS A 45 -6.77 -6.55 -1.39
C LYS A 45 -7.81 -5.82 -0.54
N LEU A 46 -7.46 -5.47 0.70
CA LEU A 46 -8.36 -4.86 1.67
C LEU A 46 -8.17 -3.35 1.78
N LEU A 47 -6.99 -2.84 1.42
CA LEU A 47 -6.64 -1.44 1.61
C LEU A 47 -5.94 -0.89 0.37
N SER A 48 -6.41 0.26 -0.10
CA SER A 48 -5.74 1.08 -1.11
C SER A 48 -5.36 2.43 -0.50
N LEU A 49 -4.25 3.00 -0.96
CA LEU A 49 -3.71 4.27 -0.47
C LEU A 49 -3.64 5.26 -1.63
N VAL A 50 -4.26 6.42 -1.44
CA VAL A 50 -4.14 7.56 -2.35
C VAL A 50 -3.34 8.62 -1.60
N LEU A 51 -2.14 8.91 -2.08
CA LEU A 51 -1.29 9.95 -1.51
C LEU A 51 -1.80 11.32 -1.95
N THR A 52 -1.75 12.29 -1.05
CA THR A 52 -2.05 13.70 -1.38
C THR A 52 -0.94 14.34 -2.19
N ASP A 53 0.27 13.83 -2.05
CA ASP A 53 1.42 14.28 -2.80
C ASP A 53 1.33 13.78 -4.24
N LYS A 54 1.59 14.68 -5.18
CA LYS A 54 1.67 14.31 -6.59
C LYS A 54 2.90 13.43 -6.78
N ILE A 55 2.65 12.25 -7.32
CA ILE A 55 3.71 11.36 -7.78
C ILE A 55 4.13 11.87 -9.15
N ASP A 56 5.42 12.11 -9.36
CA ASP A 56 5.98 12.40 -10.69
C ASP A 56 5.89 11.12 -11.54
N ALA A 57 4.71 10.90 -12.13
CA ALA A 57 4.41 9.76 -12.99
C ALA A 57 4.77 10.07 -14.45
N ALA A 58 5.92 10.71 -14.69
CA ALA A 58 6.29 11.35 -15.96
C ALA A 58 6.39 10.40 -17.18
N SER A 59 6.09 9.11 -17.04
CA SER A 59 6.07 8.15 -18.16
C SER A 59 5.01 7.06 -18.02
N LEU A 60 4.04 7.19 -17.12
CA LEU A 60 2.96 6.20 -16.98
C LEU A 60 1.73 6.63 -17.79
N THR A 61 1.25 5.74 -18.65
CA THR A 61 -0.05 5.93 -19.31
C THR A 61 -1.19 5.61 -18.33
N VAL A 62 -2.42 6.04 -18.67
CA VAL A 62 -3.62 5.65 -17.91
C VAL A 62 -3.71 4.12 -17.80
N HIS A 63 -3.41 3.42 -18.89
CA HIS A 63 -3.37 1.96 -18.90
C HIS A 63 -2.38 1.39 -17.88
N ASP A 64 -1.17 1.96 -17.76
CA ASP A 64 -0.16 1.48 -16.81
C ASP A 64 -0.61 1.70 -15.36
N ILE A 65 -1.21 2.85 -15.07
CA ILE A 65 -1.73 3.18 -13.73
C ILE A 65 -2.85 2.21 -13.35
N VAL A 66 -3.81 1.97 -14.23
CA VAL A 66 -4.93 1.04 -13.98
C VAL A 66 -4.43 -0.40 -13.86
N SER A 67 -3.45 -0.80 -14.68
CA SER A 67 -2.82 -2.12 -14.61
C SER A 67 -2.10 -2.35 -13.28
N ILE A 68 -1.42 -1.33 -12.74
CA ILE A 68 -0.77 -1.39 -11.42
C ILE A 68 -1.79 -1.67 -10.31
N GLY A 69 -3.00 -1.12 -10.41
CA GLY A 69 -4.09 -1.41 -9.47
C GLY A 69 -4.52 -2.88 -9.42
N ARG A 70 -4.21 -3.69 -10.44
CA ARG A 70 -4.56 -5.11 -10.50
C ARG A 70 -3.58 -6.03 -9.79
N TYR A 71 -2.37 -5.57 -9.46
CA TYR A 71 -1.32 -6.40 -8.85
C TYR A 71 -1.76 -7.22 -7.61
N PRO A 72 -2.59 -6.70 -6.69
CA PRO A 72 -3.08 -7.48 -5.55
C PRO A 72 -3.93 -8.70 -5.96
N TYR A 73 -4.55 -8.68 -7.14
CA TYR A 73 -5.48 -9.69 -7.63
C TYR A 73 -4.84 -10.71 -8.56
N LEU A 74 -3.58 -10.51 -8.97
CA LEU A 74 -2.92 -11.39 -9.92
C LEU A 74 -2.56 -12.76 -9.32
N ASN A 75 -2.37 -13.72 -10.21
CA ASN A 75 -1.88 -15.04 -9.87
C ASN A 75 -0.42 -14.99 -9.38
N TYR A 76 0.08 -16.10 -8.83
CA TYR A 76 1.44 -16.24 -8.27
C TYR A 76 2.57 -15.69 -9.16
N PHE A 77 2.40 -15.74 -10.49
CA PHE A 77 3.37 -15.23 -11.46
C PHE A 77 3.23 -13.74 -11.79
N ALA A 78 2.34 -13.01 -11.10
CA ALA A 78 2.03 -11.60 -11.35
C ALA A 78 1.71 -11.29 -12.82
N LYS A 79 1.03 -12.21 -13.52
CA LYS A 79 0.63 -12.03 -14.92
C LYS A 79 -0.84 -11.67 -15.02
N LEU A 80 -1.13 -10.65 -15.81
CA LEU A 80 -2.48 -10.30 -16.25
C LEU A 80 -3.03 -11.43 -17.12
N ASN A 81 -4.12 -12.06 -16.68
CA ASN A 81 -4.86 -13.01 -17.50
C ASN A 81 -5.79 -12.27 -18.47
N LYS A 82 -6.51 -13.01 -19.33
CA LYS A 82 -7.43 -12.41 -20.30
C LYS A 82 -8.53 -11.57 -19.60
N ALA A 83 -9.14 -12.11 -18.55
CA ALA A 83 -10.18 -11.40 -17.80
C ALA A 83 -9.67 -10.11 -17.14
N ASP A 84 -8.44 -10.09 -16.62
CA ASP A 84 -7.84 -8.88 -16.06
C ASP A 84 -7.60 -7.82 -17.16
N LYS A 85 -7.16 -8.24 -18.34
CA LYS A 85 -6.96 -7.33 -19.49
C LYS A 85 -8.30 -6.76 -19.98
N ASP A 86 -9.31 -7.61 -20.10
CA ASP A 86 -10.65 -7.19 -20.53
C ASP A 86 -11.24 -6.17 -19.53
N LEU A 87 -11.10 -6.42 -18.22
CA LEU A 87 -11.50 -5.46 -17.17
C LEU A 87 -10.72 -4.15 -17.21
N ILE A 88 -9.42 -4.18 -17.45
CA ILE A 88 -8.61 -2.95 -17.57
C ILE A 88 -9.11 -2.12 -18.76
N ILE A 89 -9.38 -2.76 -19.90
CA ILE A 89 -9.85 -2.09 -21.12
C ILE A 89 -11.27 -1.54 -20.94
N GLU A 90 -12.15 -2.22 -20.21
CA GLU A 90 -13.53 -1.76 -19.94
C GLU A 90 -13.59 -0.45 -19.13
N ILE A 91 -12.59 -0.22 -18.25
CA ILE A 91 -12.59 0.89 -17.29
C ILE A 91 -11.85 2.13 -17.84
N ILE A 92 -11.10 1.99 -18.93
CA ILE A 92 -10.35 3.07 -19.60
C ILE A 92 -11.20 3.69 -20.71
#